data_AF-A0A379UM86-F1
#
_entry.id   AF-A0A379UM86-F1
#
_cell.length_a   1.000
_cell.length_b   1.000
_cell.length_c   1.000
_cell.angle_alpha   90.00
_cell.angle_beta   90.00
_cell.angle_gamma   90.00
#
_symmetry.space_group_name_H-M   'P 1'
#
loop_
_entity.id
_entity.type
_entity.pdbx_description
1 polymer ?
#
loop_
_entity_poly.entity_id
_entity_poly.type
_entity_poly.pdbx_seq_one_letter_code
_entity_poly.pdbx_strand_id
1 'polypeptide(L)'
;MADIAATWELPEGDVIDPLPIYTPGFENYNDPLTDKFPLQLTGFHYKARVHSTYGNVDVLKAACRQEMWINPMDAQKRGINNGDKVRIFNDRGEVHIEAKVTPRMMPGVVALGEGAWYDPDAKRVDQGGCINVLTTQRPSPLAKGNPSHTNLVQVEKA
;
A
#
# COMPACT_ATOMS: atom_id res chain seq x y z
N MET A 1 17.56 26.33 -3.48
CA MET A 1 16.19 25.76 -3.62
C MET A 1 15.27 26.73 -4.36
N ALA A 2 15.35 28.05 -4.12
CA ALA A 2 14.62 29.06 -4.91
C ALA A 2 14.89 28.95 -6.43
N ASP A 3 16.16 28.83 -6.84
CA ASP A 3 16.49 28.66 -8.26
C ASP A 3 15.90 27.38 -8.86
N ILE A 4 15.93 26.27 -8.11
CA ILE A 4 15.35 24.99 -8.53
C ILE A 4 13.84 25.14 -8.75
N ALA A 5 13.13 25.73 -7.78
CA ALA A 5 11.69 25.97 -7.87
C ALA A 5 11.31 26.86 -9.07
N ALA A 6 12.16 27.83 -9.43
CA ALA A 6 11.92 28.75 -10.53
C ALA A 6 12.30 28.21 -11.91
N THR A 7 13.21 27.23 -11.99
CA THR A 7 13.83 26.82 -13.27
C THR A 7 13.51 25.39 -13.69
N TRP A 8 13.10 24.52 -12.77
CA TRP A 8 12.81 23.13 -13.11
C TRP A 8 11.40 22.98 -13.67
N GLU A 9 11.29 22.27 -14.78
CA GLU A 9 10.01 21.78 -15.28
C GLU A 9 9.61 20.53 -14.48
N LEU A 10 8.48 20.60 -13.78
CA LEU A 10 7.97 19.52 -12.95
C LEU A 10 6.75 18.87 -13.62
N PRO A 11 6.58 17.54 -13.48
CA PRO A 11 5.33 16.88 -13.84
C PRO A 11 4.13 17.48 -13.10
N GLU A 12 2.94 17.31 -13.66
CA GLU A 12 1.71 17.77 -13.02
C GLU A 12 1.58 17.22 -11.59
N GLY A 13 1.20 18.10 -10.66
CA GLY A 13 1.05 17.82 -9.24
C GLY A 13 2.34 17.83 -8.40
N ASP A 14 3.52 17.87 -9.03
CA ASP A 14 4.79 18.02 -8.30
C ASP A 14 5.06 19.48 -7.92
N VAL A 15 5.55 19.68 -6.70
CA VAL A 15 5.85 20.99 -6.14
C VAL A 15 7.22 20.96 -5.47
N ILE A 16 8.04 21.95 -5.76
CA ILE A 16 9.27 22.27 -5.01
C ILE A 16 9.16 23.72 -4.57
N ASP A 17 9.21 23.95 -3.26
CA ASP A 17 9.16 25.29 -2.68
C ASP A 17 10.41 25.52 -1.79
N PRO A 18 11.01 26.73 -1.80
CA PRO A 18 12.13 27.05 -0.91
C PRO A 18 11.74 27.10 0.58
N LEU A 19 10.45 27.19 0.90
CA LEU A 19 9.91 27.13 2.24
C LEU A 19 9.11 25.84 2.46
N PRO A 20 9.01 25.35 3.71
CA PRO A 20 8.12 24.23 4.01
C PRO A 20 6.66 24.65 3.80
N ILE A 21 6.01 24.02 2.82
CA ILE A 21 4.58 24.20 2.55
C ILE A 21 3.87 22.85 2.60
N TYR A 22 2.56 22.90 2.80
CA TYR A 22 1.72 21.73 2.62
C TYR A 22 1.52 21.47 1.13
N THR A 23 1.72 20.22 0.71
CA THR A 23 1.26 19.71 -0.59
C THR A 23 0.48 18.43 -0.33
N PRO A 24 -0.74 18.28 -0.87
CA PRO A 24 -1.53 17.06 -0.70
C PRO A 24 -0.88 15.87 -1.41
N GLY A 25 -0.14 16.10 -2.50
CA GLY A 25 0.43 15.05 -3.34
C GLY A 25 -0.62 14.28 -4.15
N PHE A 26 -0.14 13.30 -4.91
CA PHE A 26 -0.99 12.38 -5.68
C PHE A 26 -1.55 11.27 -4.79
N GLU A 27 -2.65 10.63 -5.20
CA GLU A 27 -3.25 9.48 -4.49
C GLU A 27 -3.47 9.76 -3.00
N ASN A 28 -3.79 11.01 -2.67
CA ASN A 28 -4.09 11.45 -1.31
C ASN A 28 -5.55 11.11 -0.95
N TYR A 29 -5.93 11.32 0.31
CA TYR A 29 -7.27 10.98 0.80
C TYR A 29 -8.42 11.75 0.11
N ASN A 30 -8.15 12.91 -0.48
CA ASN A 30 -9.13 13.71 -1.21
C ASN A 30 -8.96 13.62 -2.74
N ASP A 31 -8.11 12.71 -3.23
CA ASP A 31 -7.87 12.52 -4.65
C ASP A 31 -9.15 11.97 -5.32
N PRO A 32 -9.59 12.48 -6.50
CA PRO A 32 -10.75 11.93 -7.21
C PRO A 32 -10.66 10.43 -7.49
N LEU A 33 -9.44 9.85 -7.54
CA LEU A 33 -9.24 8.42 -7.68
C LEU A 33 -9.85 7.61 -6.52
N THR A 34 -10.10 8.23 -5.37
CA THR A 34 -10.76 7.60 -4.22
C THR A 34 -12.17 7.10 -4.53
N ASP A 35 -12.85 7.64 -5.55
CA ASP A 35 -14.13 7.11 -6.03
C ASP A 35 -14.01 5.67 -6.55
N LYS A 36 -12.84 5.33 -7.10
CA LYS A 36 -12.52 3.99 -7.61
C LYS A 36 -11.78 3.14 -6.57
N PHE A 37 -10.82 3.76 -5.86
CA PHE A 37 -9.92 3.12 -4.90
C PHE A 37 -9.97 3.86 -3.55
N PRO A 38 -10.99 3.59 -2.72
CA PRO A 38 -11.32 4.44 -1.57
C PRO A 38 -10.43 4.23 -0.33
N LEU A 39 -9.46 3.30 -0.37
CA LEU A 39 -8.64 2.96 0.79
C LEU A 39 -7.19 3.36 0.58
N GLN A 40 -6.60 4.01 1.57
CA GLN A 40 -5.16 4.27 1.62
C GLN A 40 -4.41 3.02 2.06
N LEU A 41 -3.39 2.61 1.32
CA LEU A 41 -2.54 1.47 1.62
C LEU A 41 -1.17 1.93 2.13
N THR A 42 -0.85 1.51 3.35
CA THR A 42 0.46 1.73 3.97
C THR A 42 1.23 0.42 4.19
N GLY A 43 2.55 0.51 4.11
CA GLY A 43 3.47 -0.57 4.41
C GLY A 43 4.01 -0.48 5.84
N PHE A 44 4.46 -1.61 6.38
CA PHE A 44 5.21 -1.63 7.62
C PHE A 44 6.22 -2.78 7.62
N HIS A 45 7.33 -2.59 8.34
CA HIS A 45 8.32 -3.64 8.54
C HIS A 45 7.70 -4.80 9.32
N TYR A 46 7.76 -5.99 8.73
CA TYR A 46 7.00 -7.12 9.23
C TYR A 46 7.71 -7.82 10.39
N LYS A 47 6.97 -8.13 11.46
CA LYS A 47 7.57 -8.59 12.74
C LYS A 47 8.44 -9.85 12.60
N ALA A 48 8.09 -10.75 11.69
CA ALA A 48 8.75 -12.05 11.55
C ALA A 48 9.85 -12.08 10.47
N ARG A 49 10.23 -10.92 9.90
CA ARG A 49 11.25 -10.84 8.86
C ARG A 49 12.11 -9.58 8.99
N VAL A 50 13.26 -9.59 8.35
CA VAL A 50 14.05 -8.38 8.07
C VAL A 50 14.00 -8.19 6.56
N HIS A 51 13.09 -7.33 6.11
CA HIS A 51 12.70 -7.26 4.71
C HIS A 51 12.22 -8.63 4.20
N SER A 52 12.77 -9.10 3.07
CA SER A 52 12.48 -10.44 2.55
C SER A 52 13.29 -11.56 3.21
N THR A 53 14.29 -11.22 4.03
CA THR A 53 15.11 -12.21 4.73
C THR A 53 14.28 -12.94 5.78
N TYR A 54 14.49 -14.26 5.89
CA TYR A 54 13.71 -15.18 6.72
C TYR A 54 12.30 -15.47 6.21
N GLY A 55 11.91 -14.92 5.04
CA GLY A 55 10.65 -15.23 4.37
C GLY A 55 10.50 -16.67 3.90
N ASN A 56 11.51 -17.51 4.07
CA ASN A 56 11.50 -18.95 3.80
C ASN A 56 11.42 -19.83 5.07
N VAL A 57 11.45 -19.24 6.27
CA VAL A 57 11.49 -19.99 7.53
C VAL A 57 10.07 -20.32 8.01
N ASP A 58 9.70 -21.59 7.97
CA ASP A 58 8.32 -22.03 8.21
C ASP A 58 7.78 -21.68 9.60
N VAL A 59 8.59 -21.84 10.64
CA VAL A 59 8.17 -21.51 12.02
C VAL A 59 7.85 -20.01 12.17
N LEU A 60 8.58 -19.14 11.46
CA LEU A 60 8.34 -17.70 11.48
C LEU A 60 7.09 -17.32 10.68
N LYS A 61 6.87 -17.95 9.51
CA LYS A 61 5.64 -17.80 8.72
C LYS A 61 4.40 -18.22 9.52
N ALA A 62 4.47 -19.34 10.22
CA ALA A 62 3.35 -19.86 11.02
C ALA A 62 3.06 -18.95 12.22
N ALA A 63 4.09 -18.44 12.89
CA ALA A 63 3.94 -17.57 14.06
C ALA A 63 3.40 -16.16 13.71
N CYS A 64 3.69 -15.66 12.51
CA CYS A 64 3.23 -14.36 12.05
C CYS A 64 2.90 -14.45 10.54
N ARG A 65 1.64 -14.79 10.24
CA ARG A 65 1.15 -14.96 8.87
C ARG A 65 1.01 -13.63 8.15
N GLN A 66 1.48 -13.56 6.91
CA GLN A 66 1.24 -12.41 6.05
C GLN A 66 -0.27 -12.20 5.89
N GLU A 67 -0.77 -11.05 6.33
CA GLU A 67 -2.20 -10.73 6.38
C GLU A 67 -2.35 -9.23 6.11
N MET A 68 -3.43 -8.84 5.42
CA MET A 68 -3.77 -7.43 5.25
C MET A 68 -4.61 -6.95 6.43
N TRP A 69 -4.19 -5.85 7.06
CA TRP A 69 -4.90 -5.29 8.20
C TRP A 69 -5.97 -4.31 7.73
N ILE A 70 -7.19 -4.45 8.26
CA ILE A 70 -8.33 -3.60 7.92
C ILE A 70 -9.15 -3.26 9.18
N ASN A 71 -9.70 -2.04 9.22
CA ASN A 71 -10.59 -1.61 10.30
C ASN A 71 -11.92 -2.40 10.28
N PRO A 72 -12.53 -2.73 11.44
CA PRO A 72 -13.81 -3.44 11.50
C PRO A 72 -14.95 -2.78 10.73
N MET A 73 -15.03 -1.45 10.71
CA MET A 73 -16.07 -0.71 9.99
C MET A 73 -15.94 -0.88 8.47
N ASP A 74 -14.72 -0.85 7.94
CA ASP A 74 -14.48 -0.99 6.50
C ASP A 74 -14.58 -2.44 6.05
N ALA A 75 -14.20 -3.38 6.92
CA ALA A 75 -14.43 -4.81 6.72
C ALA A 75 -15.93 -5.13 6.68
N GLN A 76 -16.71 -4.58 7.62
CA GLN A 76 -18.16 -4.78 7.69
C GLN A 76 -18.87 -4.25 6.44
N LYS A 77 -18.53 -3.04 5.97
CA LYS A 77 -19.07 -2.48 4.71
C LYS A 77 -18.82 -3.36 3.49
N ARG A 78 -17.78 -4.20 3.54
CA ARG A 78 -17.33 -5.10 2.46
C ARG A 78 -17.69 -6.57 2.69
N GLY A 79 -18.39 -6.90 3.78
CA GLY A 79 -18.72 -8.28 4.13
C GLY A 79 -17.49 -9.17 4.43
N ILE A 80 -16.39 -8.58 4.88
CA ILE A 80 -15.12 -9.25 5.17
C ILE A 80 -15.07 -9.60 6.67
N ASN A 81 -14.86 -10.88 6.97
CA ASN A 81 -14.57 -11.37 8.31
C ASN A 81 -13.06 -11.58 8.52
N ASN A 82 -12.64 -11.68 9.78
CA ASN A 82 -11.24 -12.01 10.08
C ASN A 82 -10.87 -13.41 9.55
N GLY A 83 -9.78 -13.48 8.80
CA GLY A 83 -9.29 -14.70 8.16
C GLY A 83 -9.90 -14.97 6.78
N ASP A 84 -10.87 -14.18 6.32
CA ASP A 84 -11.35 -14.29 4.94
C ASP A 84 -10.23 -13.95 3.97
N LYS A 85 -10.16 -14.69 2.86
CA LYS A 85 -9.30 -14.33 1.74
C LYS A 85 -9.89 -13.09 1.06
N VAL A 86 -9.04 -12.09 0.80
CA VAL A 86 -9.43 -10.83 0.18
C VAL A 86 -8.59 -10.54 -1.05
N ARG A 87 -9.20 -9.80 -1.97
CA ARG A 87 -8.57 -9.22 -3.16
C ARG A 87 -8.25 -7.77 -2.88
N ILE A 88 -6.97 -7.42 -2.95
CA ILE A 88 -6.45 -6.06 -2.80
C ILE A 88 -5.91 -5.64 -4.16
N PHE A 89 -6.42 -4.55 -4.72
CA PHE A 89 -6.08 -4.20 -6.09
C PHE A 89 -6.13 -2.70 -6.36
N ASN A 90 -5.43 -2.31 -7.42
CA ASN A 90 -5.59 -1.05 -8.13
C ASN A 90 -5.25 -1.27 -9.61
N ASP A 91 -5.04 -0.19 -10.37
CA ASP A 91 -4.70 -0.29 -11.80
C ASP A 91 -3.32 -0.89 -12.09
N ARG A 92 -2.47 -1.06 -11.07
CA ARG A 92 -1.10 -1.57 -11.20
C ARG A 92 -1.00 -3.08 -11.00
N GLY A 93 -1.84 -3.64 -10.13
CA GLY A 93 -1.78 -5.06 -9.81
C GLY A 93 -2.81 -5.52 -8.79
N GLU A 94 -2.71 -6.80 -8.44
CA GLU A 94 -3.65 -7.50 -7.59
C GLU A 94 -2.93 -8.49 -6.66
N VAL A 95 -3.35 -8.50 -5.40
CA VAL A 95 -2.82 -9.35 -4.33
C VAL A 95 -3.97 -10.06 -3.62
N HIS A 96 -3.83 -11.36 -3.41
CA HIS A 96 -4.79 -12.24 -2.74
C HIS A 96 -4.19 -12.79 -1.44
N ILE A 97 -4.69 -12.33 -0.29
CA ILE A 97 -4.17 -12.70 1.04
C ILE A 97 -5.31 -12.72 2.06
N GLU A 98 -5.10 -13.30 3.24
CA GLU A 98 -6.07 -13.25 4.33
C GLU A 98 -6.17 -11.86 4.97
N ALA A 99 -7.39 -11.47 5.35
CA ALA A 99 -7.65 -10.25 6.10
C ALA A 99 -7.49 -10.45 7.61
N LYS A 100 -6.79 -9.52 8.25
CA LYS A 100 -6.79 -9.32 9.70
C LYS A 100 -7.66 -8.13 10.06
N VAL A 101 -8.85 -8.41 10.57
CA VAL A 101 -9.79 -7.37 11.00
C VAL A 101 -9.40 -6.90 12.40
N THR A 102 -9.03 -5.64 12.55
CA THR A 102 -8.49 -5.11 13.81
C THR A 102 -8.83 -3.64 14.04
N PRO A 103 -9.28 -3.25 15.26
CA PRO A 103 -9.59 -1.85 15.58
C PRO A 103 -8.34 -0.97 15.68
N ARG A 104 -7.14 -1.52 15.49
CA ARG A 104 -5.87 -0.77 15.46
C ARG A 104 -5.64 -0.01 14.15
N MET A 105 -6.42 -0.30 13.11
CA MET A 105 -6.39 0.44 11.86
C MET A 105 -7.31 1.65 11.92
N MET A 106 -6.89 2.78 11.37
CA MET A 106 -7.76 3.92 11.13
C MET A 106 -8.80 3.57 10.03
N PRO A 107 -10.08 3.97 10.16
CA PRO A 107 -11.03 3.84 9.06
C PRO A 107 -10.52 4.51 7.77
N GLY A 108 -10.74 3.89 6.63
CA GLY A 108 -10.23 4.32 5.32
C GLY A 108 -8.77 3.94 5.05
N VAL A 109 -8.09 3.27 5.99
CA VAL A 109 -6.68 2.86 5.85
C VAL A 109 -6.55 1.36 6.02
N VAL A 110 -5.82 0.73 5.10
CA VAL A 110 -5.39 -0.66 5.16
C VAL A 110 -3.86 -0.74 5.21
N ALA A 111 -3.34 -1.82 5.78
CA ALA A 111 -1.91 -2.03 5.87
C ALA A 111 -1.51 -3.43 5.43
N LEU A 112 -0.37 -3.52 4.73
CA LEU A 112 0.23 -4.78 4.30
C LEU A 112 1.71 -4.79 4.66
N GLY A 113 2.18 -5.87 5.27
CA GLY A 113 3.57 -5.99 5.69
C GLY A 113 4.53 -6.05 4.49
N GLU A 114 5.66 -5.37 4.57
CA GLU A 114 6.69 -5.49 3.53
C GLU A 114 7.43 -6.84 3.60
N GLY A 115 8.19 -7.14 2.54
CA GLY A 115 9.13 -8.26 2.52
C GLY A 115 8.51 -9.63 2.25
N ALA A 116 7.21 -9.71 2.00
CA ALA A 116 6.61 -10.92 1.45
C ALA A 116 7.17 -11.21 0.05
N TRP A 117 7.47 -12.48 -0.22
CA TRP A 117 7.98 -12.89 -1.53
C TRP A 117 6.85 -12.87 -2.55
N TYR A 118 7.12 -12.30 -3.72
CA TYR A 118 6.16 -12.27 -4.82
C TYR A 118 5.95 -13.69 -5.35
N ASP A 119 4.70 -14.12 -5.40
CA ASP A 119 4.29 -15.47 -5.81
C ASP A 119 3.05 -15.38 -6.72
N PRO A 120 3.24 -14.98 -7.99
CA PRO A 120 2.13 -14.79 -8.92
C PRO A 120 1.58 -16.11 -9.46
N ASP A 121 0.26 -16.18 -9.60
CA ASP A 121 -0.40 -17.23 -10.34
C ASP A 121 -0.29 -17.02 -11.88
N ALA A 122 -0.91 -17.90 -12.66
CA ALA A 122 -0.93 -17.81 -14.12
C ALA A 122 -1.60 -16.53 -14.67
N LYS A 123 -2.42 -15.85 -13.87
CA LYS A 123 -3.09 -14.58 -14.19
C LYS A 123 -2.32 -13.37 -13.66
N ARG A 124 -1.12 -13.56 -13.11
CA ARG A 124 -0.26 -12.55 -12.47
C ARG A 124 -0.86 -11.97 -11.18
N VAL A 125 -1.78 -12.69 -10.54
CA VAL A 125 -2.30 -12.32 -9.23
C VAL A 125 -1.37 -12.85 -8.16
N ASP A 126 -0.82 -11.96 -7.34
CA ASP A 126 0.10 -12.33 -6.28
C ASP A 126 -0.62 -13.05 -5.14
N GLN A 127 -0.15 -14.24 -4.79
CA GLN A 127 -0.64 -15.00 -3.63
C GLN A 127 0.29 -14.83 -2.41
N GLY A 128 1.44 -14.18 -2.59
CA GLY A 128 2.45 -14.03 -1.55
C GLY A 128 2.20 -12.88 -0.58
N GLY A 129 1.44 -11.85 -0.98
CA GLY A 129 1.18 -10.67 -0.16
C GLY A 129 2.24 -9.55 -0.33
N CYS A 130 2.88 -9.48 -1.49
CA CYS A 130 3.89 -8.49 -1.84
C CYS A 130 3.25 -7.12 -2.08
N ILE A 131 3.41 -6.20 -1.12
CA ILE A 131 2.88 -4.83 -1.21
C ILE A 131 3.33 -4.08 -2.48
N ASN A 132 4.54 -4.33 -2.98
CA ASN A 132 5.09 -3.62 -4.13
C ASN A 132 4.37 -3.90 -5.45
N VAL A 133 3.48 -4.90 -5.50
CA VAL A 133 2.55 -5.11 -6.62
C VAL A 133 1.58 -3.93 -6.78
N LEU A 134 1.30 -3.22 -5.67
CA LEU A 134 0.30 -2.17 -5.60
C LEU A 134 0.92 -0.77 -5.56
N THR A 135 2.26 -0.67 -5.50
CA THR A 135 2.96 0.62 -5.34
C THR A 135 3.38 1.25 -6.65
N THR A 136 3.50 2.58 -6.64
CA THR A 136 4.05 3.35 -7.77
C THR A 136 5.56 3.55 -7.62
N GLN A 137 6.24 3.67 -8.77
CA GLN A 137 7.65 4.04 -8.84
C GLN A 137 7.85 5.53 -9.18
N ARG A 138 6.80 6.36 -9.07
CA ARG A 138 6.86 7.81 -9.33
C ARG A 138 7.84 8.48 -8.35
N PRO A 139 9.03 8.96 -8.79
CA PRO A 139 10.02 9.50 -7.88
C PRO A 139 9.58 10.85 -7.29
N SER A 140 10.02 11.19 -6.08
CA SER A 140 9.80 12.52 -5.51
C SER A 140 10.49 13.61 -6.35
N PRO A 141 9.92 14.83 -6.46
CA PRO A 141 10.38 15.82 -7.44
C PRO A 141 11.81 16.30 -7.21
N LEU A 142 12.23 16.41 -5.94
CA LEU A 142 13.57 16.87 -5.58
C LEU A 142 14.58 15.72 -5.43
N ALA A 143 14.36 14.85 -4.43
CA ALA A 143 15.35 13.84 -4.02
C ALA A 143 15.31 12.55 -4.87
N LYS A 144 14.32 12.43 -5.76
CA LYS A 144 14.09 11.23 -6.58
C LYS A 144 13.90 9.95 -5.76
N GLY A 145 13.31 10.09 -4.57
CA GLY A 145 12.99 8.97 -3.67
C GLY A 145 11.71 8.24 -4.05
N ASN A 146 11.57 6.99 -3.61
CA ASN A 146 10.42 6.14 -3.88
C ASN A 146 9.23 6.43 -2.93
N PRO A 147 7.98 6.52 -3.43
CA PRO A 147 6.80 6.88 -2.64
C PRO A 147 6.03 5.64 -2.14
N SER A 148 6.68 4.75 -1.40
CA SER A 148 6.11 3.43 -1.08
C SER A 148 4.83 3.43 -0.23
N HIS A 149 4.43 4.56 0.36
CA HIS A 149 3.24 4.68 1.22
C HIS A 149 2.14 5.60 0.65
N THR A 150 2.25 6.03 -0.60
CA THR A 150 1.24 6.85 -1.28
C THR A 150 0.55 5.98 -2.31
N ASN A 151 -0.45 5.21 -1.86
CA ASN A 151 -1.11 4.22 -2.70
C ASN A 151 -2.60 4.16 -2.36
N LEU A 152 -3.46 4.37 -3.35
CA LEU A 152 -4.88 4.07 -3.26
C LEU A 152 -5.17 2.65 -3.77
N VAL A 153 -6.02 1.94 -3.04
CA VAL A 153 -6.47 0.58 -3.37
C VAL A 153 -7.97 0.41 -3.10
N GLN A 154 -8.53 -0.65 -3.69
CA GLN A 154 -9.79 -1.24 -3.25
C GLN A 154 -9.53 -2.61 -2.64
N VAL A 155 -10.43 -3.02 -1.75
CA VAL A 155 -10.44 -4.34 -1.14
C VAL A 155 -11.82 -4.96 -1.30
N GLU A 156 -11.85 -6.22 -1.73
CA GLU A 156 -13.05 -7.04 -1.89
C GLU A 156 -12.84 -8.42 -1.24
N LYS A 157 -13.92 -9.10 -0.86
CA LYS A 157 -13.85 -10.51 -0.48
C LYS A 157 -13.61 -11.37 -1.73
N ALA A 158 -12.59 -12.24 -1.69
CA ALA A 158 -12.20 -13.10 -2.81
C ALA A 158 -13.08 -14.35 -2.93
#